data_AF-A0AA38ZPP4-F1
#
_entry.id   AF-A0AA38ZPP4-F1
#
_cell.length_a   1.000
_cell.length_b   1.000
_cell.length_c   1.000
_cell.angle_alpha   90.00
_cell.angle_beta   90.00
_cell.angle_gamma   90.00
#
_symmetry.space_group_name_H-M   'P 1'
#
loop_
_entity.id
_entity.type
_entity.pdbx_description
1 polymer ?
#
loop_
_entity_poly.entity_id
_entity_poly.type
_entity_poly.pdbx_seq_one_letter_code
_entity_poly.pdbx_strand_id
1 'polypeptide(L)'
;MVLDNKALYDIYFRTLKLTTPSFGDLNRLISVTMIEVTCCLRFSGQLNSDLRKPSLNLIHFPRLHFFLVGLASLISCGSQQYRALLVLMLT
;
A
#
# COMPACT_ATOMS: atom_id res chain seq x y z
N MET A 1 -4.44 -4.62 10.32
CA MET A 1 -3.83 -4.75 8.98
C MET A 1 -2.85 -5.89 9.05
N VAL A 2 -2.87 -6.79 8.06
CA VAL A 2 -1.94 -7.93 7.99
C VAL A 2 -0.87 -7.63 6.95
N LEU A 3 0.40 -7.77 7.34
CA LEU A 3 1.57 -7.58 6.47
C LEU A 3 2.32 -8.91 6.39
N ASP A 4 2.34 -9.51 5.20
CA ASP A 4 3.05 -10.76 4.95
C ASP A 4 4.42 -10.48 4.35
N ASN A 5 5.48 -10.84 5.08
CA ASN A 5 6.85 -10.71 4.63
C ASN A 5 7.10 -11.50 3.33
N LYS A 6 6.49 -12.68 3.17
CA LYS A 6 6.68 -13.50 1.96
C LYS A 6 6.13 -12.81 0.73
N ALA A 7 4.93 -12.23 0.84
CA ALA A 7 4.34 -11.43 -0.24
C ALA A 7 5.17 -10.18 -0.55
N LEU A 8 5.70 -9.49 0.48
CA LEU A 8 6.60 -8.34 0.30
C LEU A 8 7.88 -8.74 -0.44
N TYR A 9 8.49 -9.86 -0.07
CA TYR A 9 9.66 -10.41 -0.78
C TYR A 9 9.37 -10.71 -2.25
N ASP A 10 8.22 -11.33 -2.54
CA ASP A 10 7.83 -11.68 -3.92
C ASP A 10 7.57 -10.43 -4.77
N ILE A 11 6.99 -9.38 -4.19
CA ILE A 11 6.83 -8.06 -4.83
C ILE A 11 8.20 -7.46 -5.21
N TYR A 12 9.15 -7.46 -4.28
CA TYR A 12 10.48 -6.92 -4.54
C TYR A 12 11.23 -7.68 -5.63
N PHE A 13 11.10 -9.02 -5.61
CA PHE A 13 11.75 -9.89 -6.57
C PHE A 13 11.12 -9.82 -7.97
N ARG A 14 9.79 -9.95 -8.08
CA ARG A 14 9.08 -10.02 -9.36
C ARG A 14 8.83 -8.66 -10.00
N THR A 15 8.44 -7.67 -9.19
CA THR A 15 7.97 -6.37 -9.70
C THR A 15 9.10 -5.35 -9.74
N LEU A 16 9.91 -5.28 -8.67
CA LEU A 16 11.01 -4.31 -8.56
C LEU A 16 12.35 -4.84 -9.11
N LYS A 17 12.41 -6.13 -9.47
CA LYS A 17 13.58 -6.83 -10.03
C LYS A 17 14.84 -6.75 -9.15
N LEU A 18 14.66 -6.68 -7.84
CA LEU A 18 15.76 -6.71 -6.87
C LEU A 18 16.10 -8.18 -6.55
N THR A 19 17.35 -8.58 -6.83
CA THR A 19 17.83 -9.96 -6.65
C THR A 19 18.00 -10.35 -5.19
N THR A 20 18.33 -9.39 -4.31
CA THR A 20 18.52 -9.61 -2.87
C THR A 20 17.88 -8.47 -2.06
N PRO A 21 16.56 -8.49 -1.86
CA PRO A 21 15.87 -7.50 -1.02
C PRO A 21 16.32 -7.59 0.44
N SER A 22 16.71 -6.45 1.02
CA SER A 22 17.06 -6.35 2.44
C SER A 22 15.84 -6.02 3.30
N PHE A 23 15.93 -6.22 4.61
CA PHE A 23 14.88 -5.76 5.54
C PHE A 23 14.66 -4.23 5.49
N GLY A 24 15.68 -3.46 5.11
CA GLY A 24 15.53 -2.01 4.90
C GLY A 24 14.58 -1.69 3.75
N ASP A 25 14.63 -2.47 2.67
CA ASP A 25 13.73 -2.32 1.53
C ASP A 25 12.30 -2.68 1.93
N LEU A 26 12.10 -3.82 2.59
CA LEU A 26 10.78 -4.22 3.10
C LEU A 26 10.19 -3.15 4.04
N ASN A 27 10.99 -2.64 4.98
CA ASN A 27 10.56 -1.61 5.91
C ASN A 27 10.19 -0.30 5.21
N ARG A 28 10.86 0.04 4.09
CA ARG A 28 10.49 1.20 3.29
C ARG A 28 9.10 1.02 2.69
N LEU A 29 8.79 -0.15 2.12
CA LEU A 29 7.47 -0.43 1.56
C LEU A 29 6.37 -0.38 2.63
N ILE A 30 6.62 -1.01 3.79
CA ILE A 30 5.72 -0.97 4.94
C ILE A 30 5.47 0.46 5.41
N SER A 31 6.53 1.28 5.48
CA SER A 31 6.43 2.67 5.91
C SER A 31 5.57 3.50 4.96
N VAL A 32 5.70 3.31 3.65
CA VAL A 32 4.87 3.98 2.64
C VAL A 32 3.40 3.59 2.83
N THR A 33 3.11 2.30 2.98
CA THR A 33 1.75 1.80 3.24
C THR A 33 1.14 2.42 4.51
N MET A 34 1.92 2.52 5.59
CA MET A 34 1.45 3.14 6.84
C MET A 34 1.18 4.64 6.69
N ILE A 35 2.01 5.35 5.92
CA ILE A 35 1.80 6.78 5.64
C ILE A 35 0.51 6.98 4.83
N GLU A 36 0.25 6.15 3.82
CA GLU A 36 -0.98 6.27 3.02
C GLU A 36 -2.25 6.08 3.87
N VAL A 37 -2.27 5.05 4.73
CA VAL A 37 -3.43 4.80 5.60
C VAL A 37 -3.62 5.93 6.61
N THR A 38 -2.54 6.57 7.05
CA THR A 38 -2.62 7.71 7.99
C THR A 38 -2.74 9.07 7.29
N CYS A 39 -2.59 9.14 5.97
CA CYS A 39 -2.63 10.38 5.19
C CYS A 39 -3.98 11.09 5.37
N CYS A 40 -5.09 10.34 5.37
CA CYS A 40 -6.44 10.85 5.60
C CYS A 40 -6.64 11.52 6.97
N LEU A 41 -5.77 11.25 7.95
CA LEU A 41 -5.80 11.89 9.28
C LEU A 41 -4.88 13.10 9.37
N ARG A 42 -3.80 13.10 8.58
CA ARG A 42 -2.77 14.16 8.61
C ARG A 42 -3.10 15.32 7.67
N PHE A 43 -3.85 15.05 6.61
CA PHE A 43 -4.22 16.03 5.60
C PHE A 43 -5.74 16.10 5.46
N SER A 44 -6.28 17.32 5.36
CA SER A 44 -7.70 17.55 5.18
C SER A 44 -8.15 17.09 3.80
N GLY A 45 -8.86 15.95 3.75
CA GLY A 45 -9.52 15.43 2.55
C GLY A 45 -11.05 15.45 2.69
N GLN A 46 -11.78 15.68 1.59
CA GLN A 46 -13.25 15.65 1.57
C GLN A 46 -13.84 14.26 1.87
N LEU A 47 -13.10 13.18 1.59
CA LEU A 47 -13.50 11.79 1.82
C LEU A 47 -12.62 11.16 2.90
N ASN A 48 -13.23 10.50 3.89
CA ASN A 48 -12.56 9.69 4.93
C ASN A 48 -11.61 10.43 5.90
N SER A 49 -11.92 11.67 6.28
CA SER A 49 -11.22 12.47 7.31
C SER A 49 -11.04 11.83 8.70
N ASP A 50 -11.74 10.72 8.97
CA ASP A 50 -11.80 10.09 10.29
C ASP A 50 -11.66 8.58 10.16
N LEU A 51 -10.87 7.94 11.04
CA LEU A 51 -10.70 6.48 11.10
C LEU A 51 -12.02 5.70 11.27
N ARG A 52 -13.08 6.37 11.76
CA ARG A 52 -14.40 5.75 11.91
C ARG A 52 -15.06 5.45 10.56
N LYS A 53 -14.84 6.28 9.54
CA LYS A 53 -15.46 6.11 8.20
C LYS A 53 -14.99 4.85 7.47
N PRO A 54 -13.67 4.56 7.32
CA PRO A 54 -13.23 3.30 6.73
C PRO A 54 -13.59 2.09 7.59
N SER A 55 -13.59 2.24 8.92
CA SER A 55 -14.00 1.16 9.83
C SER A 55 -15.47 0.78 9.63
N LEU A 56 -16.38 1.75 9.48
CA LEU A 56 -17.80 1.51 9.23
C LEU A 56 -18.07 0.96 7.82
N ASN A 57 -17.36 1.46 6.80
CA ASN A 57 -17.58 1.05 5.41
C ASN A 57 -17.02 -0.34 5.10
N LEU A 58 -15.93 -0.74 5.76
CA LEU A 58 -15.22 -1.97 5.42
C LEU A 58 -15.47 -3.12 6.41
N ILE A 59 -16.00 -2.85 7.62
CA ILE A 59 -16.26 -3.88 8.64
C ILE A 59 -17.77 -4.08 8.80
N HIS A 60 -18.30 -5.09 8.10
CA HIS A 60 -19.72 -5.46 8.19
C HIS A 60 -20.02 -6.35 9.41
N PHE A 61 -19.01 -7.06 9.94
CA PHE A 61 -19.11 -7.90 11.12
C PHE A 61 -17.98 -7.62 12.11
N PRO A 62 -18.25 -7.47 13.43
CA PRO A 62 -17.24 -7.07 14.42
C PRO A 62 -16.01 -7.98 14.49
N ARG A 63 -16.18 -9.27 14.18
CA ARG A 63 -15.11 -10.27 14.21
C ARG A 63 -14.26 -10.30 12.94
N LEU A 64 -14.70 -9.69 11.84
CA LEU A 64 -14.03 -9.66 10.55
C LEU A 64 -13.44 -8.26 10.29
N HIS A 65 -12.48 -7.84 11.11
CA HIS A 65 -11.83 -6.54 11.03
C HIS A 65 -10.37 -6.60 10.50
N PHE A 66 -10.02 -7.69 9.82
CA PHE A 66 -8.68 -7.87 9.24
C PHE A 66 -8.61 -7.23 7.86
N PHE A 67 -7.88 -6.12 7.78
CA PHE A 67 -7.60 -5.45 6.50
C PHE A 67 -6.37 -6.04 5.81
N LEU A 68 -6.55 -6.44 4.56
CA LEU A 68 -5.46 -6.61 3.60
C LEU A 68 -5.25 -5.28 2.88
N VAL A 69 -3.99 -4.89 2.70
CA VAL A 69 -3.64 -3.61 2.09
C VAL A 69 -2.83 -3.87 0.83
N GLY A 70 -3.20 -3.20 -0.26
CA GLY A 70 -2.51 -3.29 -1.54
C GLY A 70 -2.05 -1.90 -1.98
N LEU A 71 -0.85 -1.84 -2.56
CA LEU A 71 -0.32 -0.64 -3.20
C LEU A 71 -0.37 -0.81 -4.71
N ALA A 72 -1.01 0.15 -5.39
CA ALA A 72 -0.97 0.23 -6.84
C ALA A 72 0.18 1.15 -7.26
N SER A 73 0.89 0.79 -8.33
CA SER A 73 2.09 1.51 -8.85
C SER A 73 3.42 1.19 -8.16
N LEU A 74 3.74 -0.09 -8.02
CA LEU A 74 5.09 -0.53 -7.65
C LEU A 74 5.98 -0.52 -8.90
N ILE A 75 6.75 0.56 -9.08
CA ILE A 75 7.58 0.77 -10.28
C ILE A 75 9.06 0.69 -9.90
N SER A 76 9.83 -0.11 -10.64
CA SER A 76 11.29 -0.14 -10.51
C SER A 76 11.87 1.21 -10.95
N CYS A 77 12.90 1.72 -10.27
CA CYS A 77 13.52 3.01 -10.59
C CYS A 77 13.89 3.16 -12.09
N GLY A 78 14.32 2.07 -12.75
CA GLY A 78 14.65 2.11 -14.19
C GLY A 78 13.45 2.18 -15.14
N SER A 79 12.25 1.87 -14.64
CA SER A 79 11.00 1.84 -15.43
C SER A 79 10.07 3.03 -15.16
N GLN A 80 10.41 3.89 -14.19
CA GLN A 80 9.59 5.03 -13.78
C GLN A 80 9.42 6.08 -14.88
N GLN A 81 10.44 6.28 -15.72
CA GLN A 81 10.39 7.26 -16.82
C GLN A 81 9.55 6.80 -18.02
N TYR A 82 9.24 5.49 -18.12
CA TYR A 82 8.62 4.90 -19.30
C TYR A 82 7.13 4.56 -19.11
N ARG A 83 6.53 4.87 -17.95
CA ARG A 83 5.12 4.61 -17.65
C ARG A 83 4.36 5.88 -17.30
N ALA A 84 3.30 6.16 -18.06
CA ALA A 84 2.31 7.17 -17.71
C ALA A 84 1.40 6.64 -16.59
N LEU A 85 1.44 7.28 -15.42
CA LEU A 85 0.57 6.98 -14.28
C LEU A 85 -0.80 7.63 -14.47
N LEU A 86 -1.69 6.95 -15.19
CA LEU A 86 -3.08 7.35 -15.35
C LEU A 86 -3.96 6.69 -14.29
N VAL A 87 -5.01 7.39 -13.84
CA VAL A 87 -5.98 6.86 -12.87
C VAL A 87 -6.62 5.55 -13.35
N LEU A 88 -6.83 5.40 -14.65
CA LEU A 88 -7.36 4.18 -15.27
C LEU A 88 -6.45 2.94 -15.07
N MET A 89 -5.16 3.12 -14.83
CA MET A 89 -4.24 2.01 -14.54
C MET A 89 -4.26 1.56 -13.08
N LEU A 90 -5.02 2.25 -12.22
CA LEU A 90 -5.16 1.96 -10.79
C LEU A 90 -6.46 1.21 -10.46
N THR A 91 -7.37 1.06 -11.43
CA THR A 91 -8.66 0.34 -11.33
C THR A 91 -8.60 -0.99 -12.06
#